data_AF-R1BG31-F1
#
_entry.id   AF-R1BG31-F1
#
_cell.length_a   1.000
_cell.length_b   1.000
_cell.length_c   1.000
_cell.angle_alpha   90.00
_cell.angle_beta   90.00
_cell.angle_gamma   90.00
#
_symmetry.space_group_name_H-M   'P 1'
#
loop_
_entity.id
_entity.type
_entity.pdbx_description
1 polymer ?
#
loop_
_entity_poly.entity_id
_entity_poly.type
_entity_poly.pdbx_seq_one_letter_code
_entity_poly.pdbx_strand_id
1 'polypeptide(L)' 'MLATATRTAADVEMLRFADLEISSSLRGNIAALGHEFATPVQSASMPPLLAGEDVVAKARTGTGKTLAFLVPTLHRLSTS' A
#
# COMPACT_ATOMS: atom_id res chain seq x y z
N MET A 1 -21.71 -11.00 6.74
CA MET A 1 -21.02 -10.35 7.86
C MET A 1 -19.55 -10.28 7.49
N LEU A 2 -19.08 -9.14 6.97
CA LEU A 2 -17.65 -8.96 6.67
C LEU A 2 -16.93 -8.84 8.02
N ALA A 3 -16.00 -9.74 8.30
CA ALA A 3 -15.17 -9.66 9.48
C ALA A 3 -14.20 -8.49 9.31
N THR A 4 -14.41 -7.39 10.03
CA THR A 4 -13.46 -6.28 10.08
C THR A 4 -12.21 -6.75 10.83
N ALA A 5 -11.17 -7.14 10.09
CA ALA A 5 -9.88 -7.52 10.68
C ALA A 5 -9.10 -6.25 11.07
N THR A 6 -9.23 -5.84 12.33
CA THR A 6 -8.43 -4.74 12.88
C THR A 6 -6.98 -5.20 13.07
N ARG A 7 -6.02 -4.58 12.36
CA ARG A 7 -4.58 -4.82 12.53
C ARG A 7 -3.87 -3.53 12.90
N THR A 8 -2.89 -3.62 13.79
CA THR A 8 -2.02 -2.48 14.13
C THR A 8 -0.85 -2.45 13.15
N ALA A 9 -0.53 -1.28 12.60
CA ALA A 9 0.58 -1.12 11.67
C ALA A 9 1.93 -1.61 12.23
N ALA A 10 2.16 -1.46 13.54
CA ALA A 10 3.40 -1.87 14.21
C ALA A 10 3.64 -3.40 14.21
N ASP A 11 2.60 -4.20 14.03
CA ASP A 11 2.66 -5.66 14.07
C ASP A 11 2.74 -6.28 12.67
N VAL A 12 2.89 -5.45 11.62
CA VAL A 12 2.92 -5.89 10.23
C VAL A 12 4.36 -5.96 9.73
N GLU A 13 4.69 -7.09 9.10
CA GLU A 13 5.97 -7.27 8.42
C GLU A 13 6.15 -6.22 7.32
N MET A 14 7.33 -5.62 7.23
CA MET A 14 7.58 -4.56 6.25
C MET A 14 7.61 -5.16 4.85
N LEU A 15 6.70 -4.67 4.01
CA LEU A 15 6.52 -5.14 2.64
C LEU A 15 7.50 -4.43 1.71
N ARG A 16 8.14 -5.15 0.79
CA ARG A 16 8.95 -4.53 -0.27
C ARG A 16 8.06 -4.11 -1.42
N PHE A 17 8.24 -2.90 -1.94
CA PHE A 17 7.51 -2.46 -3.13
C PHE A 17 7.76 -3.38 -4.34
N ALA A 18 8.93 -4.01 -4.38
CA ALA A 18 9.30 -5.00 -5.39
C ALA A 18 8.39 -6.25 -5.39
N ASP A 19 7.73 -6.56 -4.28
CA ASP A 19 6.92 -7.78 -4.11
C ASP A 19 5.42 -7.55 -4.36
N LEU A 20 4.99 -6.29 -4.55
CA LEU A 20 3.58 -5.96 -4.80
C LEU A 20 3.11 -6.46 -6.17
N GLU A 21 1.87 -6.89 -6.31
CA GLU A 21 1.29 -7.20 -7.63
C GLU A 21 0.77 -5.92 -8.30
N ILE A 22 1.69 -5.11 -8.84
CA ILE A 22 1.41 -3.85 -9.55
C ILE A 22 2.09 -3.82 -10.92
N SER A 23 1.68 -2.88 -11.78
CA SER A 23 2.26 -2.72 -13.12
C SER A 23 3.77 -2.45 -13.07
N SER A 24 4.49 -2.96 -14.07
CA SER A 24 5.95 -2.85 -14.12
C SER A 24 6.44 -1.40 -14.19
N SER A 25 5.72 -0.52 -14.89
CA SER A 25 6.07 0.91 -14.96
C SER A 25 5.90 1.59 -13.60
N LEU A 26 4.82 1.29 -12.87
CA LEU A 26 4.58 1.85 -11.54
C LEU A 26 5.65 1.37 -10.55
N ARG A 27 5.99 0.08 -10.58
CA ARG A 27 7.08 -0.48 -9.76
C ARG A 27 8.41 0.19 -10.06
N GLY A 28 8.74 0.40 -11.35
CA GLY A 28 9.96 1.09 -11.77
C GLY A 28 10.01 2.55 -11.27
N ASN A 29 8.89 3.26 -11.36
CA ASN A 29 8.79 4.64 -10.88
C ASN A 29 8.94 4.74 -9.35
N ILE A 30 8.35 3.82 -8.61
CA ILE A 30 8.48 3.74 -7.14
C ILE A 30 9.94 3.50 -6.75
N ALA A 31 10.62 2.57 -7.42
CA ALA A 31 12.04 2.30 -7.19
C ALA A 31 12.92 3.50 -7.55
N ALA A 32 12.64 4.20 -8.67
CA ALA A 32 13.36 5.40 -9.08
C ALA A 32 13.21 6.57 -8.10
N LEU A 33 12.10 6.63 -7.36
CA LEU A 33 11.88 7.59 -6.27
C LEU A 33 12.56 7.18 -4.95
N GLY A 34 13.26 6.03 -4.92
CA GLY A 34 13.99 5.56 -3.74
C GLY A 34 13.14 4.81 -2.72
N HIS A 35 11.94 4.35 -3.10
CA HIS A 35 11.07 3.59 -2.21
C HIS A 35 11.32 2.08 -2.32
N GLU A 36 12.16 1.54 -1.43
CA GLU A 36 12.41 0.10 -1.37
C GLU A 36 11.37 -0.64 -0.51
N PHE A 37 11.14 -0.15 0.71
CA PHE A 37 10.21 -0.75 1.68
C PHE A 37 9.03 0.18 1.96
N ALA A 38 7.86 -0.43 2.10
CA ALA A 38 6.66 0.25 2.56
C ALA A 38 6.75 0.54 4.06
N THR A 39 6.25 1.71 4.48
CA THR A 39 6.12 2.02 5.91
C THR A 39 5.11 1.08 6.58
N PRO A 40 5.08 1.00 7.92
CA PRO A 40 4.13 0.12 8.62
C PRO A 40 2.66 0.35 8.21
N VAL A 41 2.24 1.62 8.08
CA VAL A 41 0.86 1.93 7.66
C VAL A 41 0.62 1.54 6.20
N GLN A 42 1.60 1.69 5.31
CA GLN A 42 1.52 1.28 3.92
C GLN A 42 1.44 -0.24 3.80
N SER A 43 2.31 -0.98 4.50
CA SER A 43 2.31 -2.45 4.53
C SER A 43 0.98 -3.03 5.03
N ALA A 44 0.37 -2.39 6.03
CA ALA A 44 -0.94 -2.80 6.55
C ALA A 44 -2.11 -2.52 5.60
N SER A 45 -2.01 -1.48 4.76
CA SER A 45 -3.14 -0.98 3.96
C SER A 45 -3.07 -1.31 2.48
N MET A 46 -1.88 -1.43 1.89
CA MET A 46 -1.72 -1.69 0.46
C MET A 46 -2.31 -3.05 0.02
N PRO A 47 -2.08 -4.19 0.72
CA PRO A 47 -2.65 -5.47 0.30
C PRO A 47 -4.18 -5.49 0.17
N PRO A 48 -4.97 -5.09 1.19
CA PRO A 48 -6.43 -5.02 1.04
C PRO A 48 -6.86 -3.97 0.01
N LEU A 49 -6.16 -2.82 -0.10
CA LEU A 49 -6.49 -1.82 -1.12
C LEU A 49 -6.24 -2.33 -2.55
N LEU A 50 -5.21 -3.14 -2.78
CA LEU A 50 -4.94 -3.78 -4.08
C LEU A 50 -5.97 -4.87 -4.39
N ALA A 51 -6.49 -5.55 -3.37
CA ALA A 51 -7.59 -6.50 -3.49
C ALA A 51 -8.96 -5.83 -3.77
N GLY A 52 -9.03 -4.49 -3.75
CA GLY A 52 -10.26 -3.74 -3.99
C GLY A 52 -11.14 -3.60 -2.75
N GLU A 53 -10.60 -3.85 -1.56
CA GLU A 53 -11.31 -3.69 -0.29
C GLU A 53 -11.23 -2.25 0.23
N ASP A 54 -12.26 -1.86 1.00
CA ASP A 54 -12.28 -0.58 1.70
C ASP A 54 -11.41 -0.61 2.96
N VAL A 55 -10.56 0.41 3.15
CA VAL A 55 -9.64 0.49 4.28
C VAL A 55 -9.77 1.82 5.00
N VAL A 56 -9.92 1.75 6.32
CA VAL A 56 -9.81 2.92 7.21
C VAL A 56 -8.47 2.88 7.93
N ALA A 57 -7.54 3.75 7.52
CA ALA A 57 -6.21 3.84 8.14
C ALA A 57 -6.09 5.05 9.09
N LYS A 58 -5.87 4.80 10.37
CA LYS A 58 -5.59 5.84 11.38
C LYS A 58 -4.09 5.93 11.65
N ALA A 59 -3.43 6.97 11.14
CA ALA A 59 -2.01 7.23 11.40
C ALA A 59 -1.69 8.73 11.41
N ARG A 60 -0.60 9.13 12.08
CA ARG A 60 -0.11 10.53 12.12
C ARG A 60 0.33 11.03 10.74
N THR A 61 0.44 12.34 10.55
CA THR A 61 1.05 12.92 9.33
C THR A 61 2.52 12.49 9.19
N GLY A 62 3.03 12.41 7.96
CA GLY A 62 4.40 11.95 7.69
C GLY A 62 4.60 10.44 7.68
N THR A 63 3.57 9.64 7.98
CA THR A 63 3.64 8.16 7.99
C THR A 63 3.52 7.51 6.61
N GLY A 64 3.30 8.30 5.55
CA GLY A 64 3.27 7.79 4.17
C GLY A 64 1.90 7.30 3.67
N LYS A 65 0.79 7.68 4.33
CA LYS A 65 -0.59 7.36 3.87
C LYS A 65 -0.88 7.79 2.42
N THR A 66 -0.23 8.83 1.93
CA THR A 66 -0.38 9.30 0.55
C THR A 66 0.02 8.22 -0.45
N LEU A 67 1.21 7.61 -0.29
CA LEU A 67 1.62 6.50 -1.16
C LEU A 67 0.77 5.26 -0.92
N ALA A 68 0.35 5.00 0.32
CA ALA A 68 -0.56 3.90 0.67
C ALA A 68 -1.83 3.90 -0.19
N PHE A 69 -2.38 5.08 -0.46
CA PHE A 69 -3.56 5.26 -1.30
C PHE A 69 -3.24 5.37 -2.80
N LEU A 70 -2.18 6.10 -3.16
CA LEU A 70 -1.87 6.39 -4.57
C LEU A 70 -1.37 5.17 -5.33
N VAL A 71 -0.57 4.30 -4.72
CA VAL A 71 -0.03 3.12 -5.41
C VAL A 71 -1.15 2.18 -5.90
N PRO A 72 -2.11 1.74 -5.06
CA PRO A 72 -3.25 0.95 -5.53
C PRO A 72 -4.14 1.68 -6.53
N THR A 73 -4.32 3.00 -6.35
CA THR A 73 -5.17 3.81 -7.24
C THR A 73 -4.56 3.92 -8.64
N LEU A 74 -3.29 4.27 -8.74
CA LEU A 74 -2.58 4.36 -10.02
C LEU A 74 -2.48 3.01 -10.71
N HIS A 75 -2.27 1.93 -9.94
CA HIS A 75 -2.28 0.57 -10.50
C HIS A 75 -3.60 0.29 -11.22
N ARG A 76 -4.75 0.48 -10.54
CA ARG A 76 -6.07 0.27 -11.14
C ARG A 76 -6.30 1.14 -12.38
N LEU A 77 -5.93 2.41 -12.34
CA LEU A 77 -6.08 3.32 -13.49
C LEU A 77 -5.22 2.93 -14.69
N SER A 78 -4.11 2.20 -14.47
CA SER A 78 -3.21 1.75 -15.53
C SER A 78 -3.59 0.38 -16.13
N THR A 79 -4.47 -0.37 -15.47
CA THR A 79 -4.84 -1.75 -15.88
C THR A 79 -6.32 -1.91 -16.23
N SER A 80 -7.12 -0.83 -16.10
CA SER A 80 -8.47 -0.72 -16.67
C SER A 80 -8.41 -0.36 -18.15
#